data_AF-A0A351Y4Z2-F1
#
_entry.id   AF-A0A351Y4Z2-F1
#
_cell.length_a   1.000
_cell.length_b   1.000
_cell.length_c   1.000
_cell.angle_alpha   90.00
_cell.angle_beta   90.00
_cell.angle_gamma   90.00
#
_symmetry.space_group_name_H-M   'P 1'
#
loop_
_entity.id
_entity.type
_entity.pdbx_description
1 polymer ?
#
loop_
_entity_poly.entity_id
_entity_poly.type
_entity_poly.pdbx_seq_one_letter_code
_entity_poly.pdbx_strand_id
1 'polypeptide(L)' 'MLVDASQGIQAQTLSTLYQAIDQNLTIIPVLNKIDLPAANPERVAHEIENVIGIDKSEIIKVSGKT' A
#
# COMPACT_ATOMS: atom_id res chain seq x y z
N MET A 1 6.85 -1.27 -1.72
CA MET A 1 5.99 -1.62 -0.57
C MET A 1 4.71 -2.22 -1.11
N LEU A 2 4.27 -3.36 -0.61
CA LEU A 2 3.06 -4.05 -1.08
C LEU A 2 1.97 -4.03 -0.01
N VAL A 3 0.77 -3.61 -0.36
CA VAL A 3 -0.40 -3.56 0.52
C VAL A 3 -1.57 -4.28 -0.15
N ASP A 4 -2.31 -5.06 0.61
CA ASP A 4 -3.49 -5.77 0.12
C ASP A 4 -4.72 -4.85 0.13
N ALA A 5 -5.41 -4.73 -1.01
CA ALA A 5 -6.59 -3.90 -1.16
C ALA A 5 -7.78 -4.35 -0.30
N SER A 6 -7.81 -5.60 0.16
CA SER A 6 -8.84 -6.14 1.03
C SER A 6 -8.52 -5.96 2.53
N GLN A 7 -7.24 -6.05 2.90
CA GLN A 7 -6.82 -6.06 4.31
C GLN A 7 -6.29 -4.71 4.82
N GLY A 8 -5.80 -3.84 3.94
CA GLY A 8 -5.22 -2.55 4.34
C GLY A 8 -3.83 -2.66 4.93
N ILE A 9 -3.43 -1.66 5.71
CA ILE A 9 -2.08 -1.58 6.29
C ILE A 9 -2.00 -2.50 7.50
N GLN A 10 -0.93 -3.29 7.57
CA GLN A 10 -0.64 -4.15 8.71
C GLN A 10 0.61 -3.66 9.44
N ALA A 11 0.78 -4.10 10.70
CA ALA A 11 1.98 -3.79 11.49
C ALA A 11 3.28 -4.18 10.76
N GLN A 12 3.26 -5.29 10.00
CA GLN A 12 4.40 -5.73 9.20
C GLN A 12 4.73 -4.78 8.04
N THR A 13 3.70 -4.20 7.40
CA THR A 13 3.87 -3.18 6.35
C THR A 13 4.59 -1.95 6.89
N LEU A 14 4.19 -1.49 8.08
CA LEU A 14 4.83 -0.34 8.75
C LEU A 14 6.27 -0.63 9.14
N SER A 15 6.54 -1.81 9.68
CA SER A 15 7.91 -2.23 10.02
C SER A 15 8.83 -2.21 8.78
N THR A 16 8.33 -2.74 7.65
CA THR A 16 9.06 -2.73 6.38
C THR A 16 9.30 -1.31 5.84
N LEU A 17 8.29 -0.45 5.95
CA LEU A 17 8.40 0.96 5.56
C LEU A 17 9.48 1.68 6.37
N TYR A 18 9.46 1.56 7.71
CA TYR A 18 10.44 2.22 8.56
C TYR A 18 11.86 1.72 8.29
N GLN A 19 12.05 0.43 8.02
CA GLN A 19 13.35 -0.12 7.61
C GLN A 19 13.82 0.47 6.28
N ALA A 20 12.94 0.64 5.31
CA ALA A 20 13.27 1.22 4.02
C ALA A 20 13.62 2.71 4.13
N ILE A 21 12.95 3.45 5.02
CA ILE A 21 13.28 4.85 5.34
C ILE A 21 14.67 4.95 5.99
N ASP A 22 14.98 4.07 6.96
CA ASP A 22 16.29 4.03 7.62
C ASP A 22 17.43 3.74 6.63
N GLN A 23 17.15 2.91 5.62
CA GLN A 23 18.07 2.60 4.53
C GLN A 23 18.06 3.62 3.38
N ASN A 24 17.31 4.72 3.52
CA ASN A 24 17.19 5.78 2.53
C ASN A 24 16.73 5.29 1.14
N LEU A 25 15.87 4.27 1.13
CA LEU A 25 15.32 3.67 -0.09
C LEU A 25 14.08 4.45 -0.57
N THR A 26 13.92 4.53 -1.89
CA THR A 26 12.71 5.09 -2.50
C THR A 26 11.51 4.16 -2.26
N ILE A 27 10.45 4.70 -1.66
CA ILE A 27 9.23 3.95 -1.39
C ILE A 27 8.28 4.04 -2.58
N ILE A 28 7.96 2.90 -3.19
CA ILE A 28 6.93 2.79 -4.22
C ILE A 28 5.74 2.03 -3.60
N PRO A 29 4.61 2.71 -3.33
CA PRO A 29 3.41 2.07 -2.80
C PRO A 29 2.66 1.32 -3.90
N VAL A 30 2.44 0.03 -3.68
CA VAL A 30 1.70 -0.85 -4.59
C VAL A 30 0.54 -1.49 -3.85
N LEU A 31 -0.67 -1.26 -4.34
CA LEU A 31 -1.92 -1.80 -3.84
C LEU A 31 -2.31 -3.00 -4.69
N ASN A 32 -2.26 -4.20 -4.11
CA ASN A 32 -2.47 -5.47 -4.81
C ASN A 32 -3.83 -6.09 -4.48
N LYS A 33 -4.25 -7.06 -5.31
CA LYS A 33 -5.51 -7.82 -5.19
C LYS A 33 -6.76 -6.96 -5.39
N ILE A 34 -6.67 -5.94 -6.24
CA ILE A 34 -7.80 -5.06 -6.59
C ILE A 34 -8.96 -5.80 -7.28
N ASP A 35 -8.71 -7.02 -7.76
CA ASP A 35 -9.68 -7.90 -8.41
C ASP A 35 -10.63 -8.63 -7.44
N LEU A 36 -10.31 -8.65 -6.14
CA LEU A 36 -11.14 -9.37 -5.18
C LEU A 36 -12.45 -8.62 -4.92
N PRO A 37 -13.59 -9.33 -4.75
CA PRO A 37 -14.87 -8.70 -4.40
C PRO A 37 -14.83 -7.94 -3.07
N ALA A 38 -13.94 -8.36 -2.16
CA ALA A 38 -13.71 -7.72 -0.87
C ALA A 38 -12.68 -6.58 -0.92
N ALA A 39 -12.07 -6.31 -2.09
CA ALA A 39 -11.09 -5.24 -2.23
C ALA A 39 -11.77 -3.88 -2.11
N ASN A 40 -11.17 -2.99 -1.32
CA ASN A 40 -11.54 -1.58 -1.28
C ASN A 40 -10.28 -0.72 -1.46
N PRO A 41 -9.79 -0.60 -2.72
CA PRO A 41 -8.53 0.09 -3.00
C PRO A 41 -8.57 1.57 -2.61
N GLU A 42 -9.74 2.22 -2.73
CA GLU A 42 -9.86 3.65 -2.44
C GLU A 42 -9.78 3.93 -0.93
N ARG A 43 -10.45 3.11 -0.12
CA ARG A 43 -10.32 3.19 1.35
C ARG A 43 -8.88 2.98 1.79
N VAL A 44 -8.23 1.94 1.26
CA VAL A 44 -6.84 1.60 1.64
C VAL A 44 -5.85 2.64 1.14
N ALA A 45 -6.06 3.21 -0.05
CA ALA A 45 -5.23 4.29 -0.56
C ALA A 45 -5.29 5.54 0.34
N HIS A 46 -6.48 5.93 0.81
CA HIS A 46 -6.62 7.00 1.79
C HIS A 46 -5.99 6.67 3.15
N GLU A 47 -6.02 5.40 3.56
CA GLU A 47 -5.32 4.96 4.77
C GLU A 47 -3.80 5.14 4.63
N ILE A 48 -3.24 4.74 3.48
CA ILE A 48 -1.83 4.92 3.15
C ILE A 48 -1.45 6.40 3.14
N GLU A 49 -2.27 7.25 2.51
CA GLU A 49 -2.05 8.70 2.48
C GLU A 49 -2.04 9.31 3.88
N ASN A 50 -2.98 8.94 4.74
CA ASN A 50 -3.05 9.49 6.11
C ASN A 50 -1.92 8.98 7.03
N VAL A 51 -1.46 7.74 6.84
CA VAL A 51 -0.46 7.12 7.71
C VAL A 51 0.97 7.38 7.25
N ILE A 52 1.20 7.33 5.94
CA ILE A 52 2.53 7.38 5.31
C ILE A 52 2.78 8.76 4.68
N GLY A 53 1.74 9.53 4.38
CA GLY A 53 1.86 10.85 3.74
C GLY A 53 2.12 10.80 2.24
N ILE A 54 1.93 9.65 1.59
CA ILE A 54 2.07 9.51 0.14
C ILE A 54 0.72 9.77 -0.53
N ASP A 55 0.69 10.67 -1.51
CA ASP A 55 -0.52 10.99 -2.25
C ASP A 55 -1.10 9.74 -2.91
N LYS A 56 -2.42 9.57 -2.80
CA LYS A 56 -3.08 8.39 -3.36
C LYS A 56 -2.91 8.23 -4.87
N SER A 57 -2.63 9.31 -5.60
CA SER A 57 -2.36 9.28 -7.04
C SER A 57 -1.03 8.63 -7.39
N GLU A 58 -0.07 8.56 -6.45
CA GLU A 58 1.21 7.87 -6.62
C GLU A 58 1.10 6.36 -6.33
N ILE A 59 -0.04 5.89 -5.82
CA ILE A 59 -0.25 4.50 -5.44
C ILE A 59 -0.63 3.65 -6.64
N ILE A 60 0.25 2.72 -6.99
CA ILE A 60 0.06 1.83 -8.14
C ILE A 60 -0.91 0.71 -7.75
N LYS A 61 -2.05 0.65 -8.42
CA LYS A 61 -3.08 -0.39 -8.24
C LYS A 61 -2.82 -1.55 -9.20
N VAL A 62 -2.62 -2.76 -8.69
CA VAL A 62 -2.32 -3.96 -9.48
C VAL A 62 -3.16 -5.17 -9.05
N SER A 63 -3.32 -6.13 -9.95
CA SER A 63 -3.76 -7.48 -9.62
C SER A 63 -2.66 -8.46 -10.00
N GLY A 64 -2.05 -9.14 -9.03
CA GLY A 64 -1.07 -10.19 -9.33
C GLY A 64 -1.68 -11.48 -9.92
N LYS A 65 -3.00 -11.53 -10.11
CA LYS A 65 -3.72 -12.70 -10.65
C LYS A 65 -3.97 -12.59 -12.17
N THR A 66 -3.94 -11.37 -12.72
CA THR A 66 -4.30 -11.08 -14.12
C THR A 66 -3.19 -10.28 -14.77
#